data_AF-A0A8D8KQY0-F1
#
_entry.id   AF-A0A8D8KQY0-F1
#
_cell.length_a   1.000
_cell.length_b   1.000
_cell.length_c   1.000
_cell.angle_alpha   90.00
_cell.angle_beta   90.00
_cell.angle_gamma   90.00
#
_symmetry.space_group_name_H-M   'P 1'
#
loop_
_entity.id
_entity.type
_entity.pdbx_description
1 polymer ?
#
loop_
_entity_poly.entity_id
_entity_poly.type
_entity_poly.pdbx_seq_one_letter_code
_entity_poly.pdbx_strand_id
1 'polypeptide(L)'
;MLKVHGKYDELITDTFKSDPIFFSALDKACASVINSRFYEKQPCRSAELVARYCDSLLKKSKTTESEIDSKITKSITIFKYIEDKDVYQKFYSRMLAKRLIHDQSQSMDAEEMMINKLKQACGYEFTNKLHRMFTDISVSSDLNQKFNHFLKQQNKEIGNW
;
A
#
# COMPACT_ATOMS: atom_id res chain seq x y z
N MET A 1 12.12 -10.05 9.51
CA MET A 1 10.72 -10.46 9.71
C MET A 1 10.24 -11.46 8.66
N LEU A 2 10.08 -11.09 7.38
CA LEU A 2 9.56 -12.01 6.33
C LEU A 2 10.30 -13.35 6.22
N LYS A 3 11.63 -13.36 6.34
CA LYS A 3 12.43 -14.61 6.37
C LYS A 3 12.09 -15.51 7.56
N VAL A 4 11.84 -14.89 8.72
CA VAL A 4 11.45 -15.61 9.95
C VAL A 4 10.06 -16.18 9.78
N HIS A 5 9.10 -15.36 9.34
CA HIS A 5 7.74 -15.82 9.04
C HIS A 5 7.75 -17.00 8.07
N GLY A 6 8.40 -16.86 6.90
CA GLY A 6 8.43 -17.94 5.89
C GLY A 6 9.03 -19.24 6.41
N LYS A 7 10.16 -19.16 7.15
CA LYS A 7 10.79 -20.35 7.74
C LYS A 7 9.85 -21.10 8.70
N TYR A 8 9.13 -20.37 9.55
CA TYR A 8 8.22 -21.01 10.51
C TYR A 8 6.91 -21.45 9.86
N ASP A 9 6.42 -20.73 8.86
CA ASP A 9 5.27 -21.13 8.04
C ASP A 9 5.52 -22.47 7.33
N GLU A 10 6.68 -22.62 6.68
CA GLU A 10 7.14 -23.88 6.06
C GLU A 10 7.28 -24.99 7.12
N LEU A 11 7.93 -24.71 8.25
CA LEU A 11 8.09 -25.68 9.34
C LEU A 11 6.74 -26.20 9.86
N ILE A 12 5.78 -25.30 10.07
CA ILE A 12 4.44 -25.65 10.57
C ILE A 12 3.68 -26.47 9.53
N THR A 13 3.76 -26.09 8.26
CA THR A 13 3.12 -26.79 7.15
C THR A 13 3.68 -28.21 7.01
N ASP A 14 5.00 -28.35 6.94
CA ASP A 14 5.65 -29.62 6.58
C ASP A 14 5.76 -30.58 7.77
N THR A 15 6.14 -30.07 8.94
CA THR A 15 6.44 -30.90 10.12
C THR A 15 5.22 -31.06 11.02
N PHE A 16 4.48 -29.98 11.23
CA PHE A 16 3.32 -29.96 12.13
C PHE A 16 1.99 -30.12 11.37
N LYS A 17 2.03 -30.45 10.07
CA LYS A 17 0.86 -30.75 9.22
C LYS A 17 -0.22 -29.66 9.26
N SER A 18 0.23 -28.41 9.24
CA SER A 18 -0.65 -27.23 9.26
C SER A 18 -1.54 -27.12 10.50
N ASP A 19 -1.05 -27.57 11.67
CA ASP A 19 -1.77 -27.46 12.93
C ASP A 19 -2.08 -25.98 13.27
N PRO A 20 -3.37 -25.61 13.42
CA PRO A 20 -3.79 -24.23 13.68
C PRO A 20 -3.21 -23.61 14.95
N ILE A 21 -2.88 -24.42 15.97
CA ILE A 21 -2.34 -23.91 17.24
C ILE A 21 -0.96 -23.29 17.00
N PHE A 22 -0.13 -23.92 16.18
CA PHE A 22 1.19 -23.40 15.85
C PHE A 22 1.12 -22.15 14.98
N PHE A 23 0.18 -22.08 14.04
CA PHE A 23 -0.06 -20.84 13.29
C PHE A 23 -0.51 -19.70 14.21
N SER A 24 -1.42 -19.97 15.15
CA SER A 24 -1.85 -18.97 16.14
C SER A 24 -0.68 -18.48 17.00
N ALA A 25 0.22 -19.39 17.40
CA ALA A 25 1.42 -19.04 18.15
C ALA A 25 2.39 -18.18 17.31
N LEU A 26 2.59 -18.52 16.04
CA LEU A 26 3.39 -17.73 15.10
C LEU A 26 2.79 -16.33 14.93
N ASP A 27 1.49 -16.22 14.70
CA ASP A 27 0.80 -14.94 14.54
C ASP A 27 0.94 -14.04 15.77
N LYS A 28 0.75 -14.60 16.97
CA LYS A 28 0.95 -13.87 18.24
C LYS A 28 2.38 -13.37 18.39
N ALA A 29 3.36 -14.21 18.08
CA ALA A 29 4.77 -13.82 18.14
C ALA A 29 5.10 -12.73 17.12
N CYS A 30 4.61 -12.86 15.88
CA CYS A 30 4.77 -11.87 14.83
C CYS A 30 4.19 -10.51 15.22
N ALA A 31 2.95 -10.49 15.72
CA ALA A 31 2.29 -9.28 16.22
C ALA A 31 3.09 -8.63 17.36
N SER A 32 3.50 -9.43 18.37
CA SER A 32 4.29 -8.91 19.49
C SER A 32 5.61 -8.26 19.05
N VAL A 33 6.35 -8.91 18.14
CA VAL A 33 7.62 -8.36 17.64
C VAL A 33 7.40 -7.11 16.79
N ILE A 34 6.42 -7.13 15.89
CA ILE A 34 6.16 -6.02 14.96
C ILE A 34 5.68 -4.78 15.71
N ASN A 35 4.89 -4.94 16.77
CA ASN A 35 4.35 -3.82 17.55
C ASN A 35 5.24 -3.45 18.75
N SER A 36 6.41 -4.06 18.89
CA SER A 36 7.34 -3.79 20.00
C SER A 36 7.82 -2.33 20.01
N ARG A 37 7.89 -1.76 21.22
CA ARG A 37 8.35 -0.39 21.48
C ARG A 37 9.60 -0.46 22.34
N PHE A 38 10.67 0.25 21.95
CA PHE A 38 11.91 0.30 22.73
C PHE A 38 11.78 1.12 24.01
N TYR A 39 10.87 2.09 24.02
CA TYR A 39 10.54 2.93 25.17
C TYR A 39 9.02 3.16 25.19
N GLU A 40 8.39 3.17 26.38
CA GLU A 40 6.93 3.28 26.54
C GLU A 40 6.33 4.50 25.82
N LYS A 41 7.05 5.63 25.83
CA LYS A 41 6.60 6.89 25.21
C LYS A 41 6.88 6.99 23.72
N GLN A 42 7.61 6.04 23.14
CA GLN A 42 7.95 6.08 21.72
C GLN A 42 6.82 5.46 20.89
N PRO A 43 6.36 6.14 19.81
CA PRO A 43 5.40 5.54 18.89
C PRO A 43 6.02 4.34 18.18
N CYS A 44 5.20 3.31 17.94
CA CYS A 44 5.61 2.17 17.12
C CYS A 44 5.97 2.66 15.70
N ARG A 45 7.20 2.37 15.25
CA ARG A 45 7.70 2.83 13.94
C ARG A 45 7.29 1.92 12.79
N SER A 46 6.82 0.70 13.09
CA SER A 46 6.51 -0.32 12.10
C SER A 46 5.47 0.14 11.09
N ALA A 47 4.41 0.82 11.55
CA ALA A 47 3.39 1.39 10.69
C ALA A 47 3.95 2.33 9.62
N GLU A 48 4.79 3.29 10.04
CA GLU A 48 5.43 4.23 9.13
C GLU A 48 6.43 3.53 8.19
N LEU A 49 7.23 2.60 8.72
CA LEU A 49 8.26 1.91 7.94
C LEU A 49 7.66 1.06 6.83
N VAL A 50 6.59 0.31 7.11
CA VAL A 50 5.90 -0.48 6.08
C VAL A 50 5.23 0.43 5.05
N ALA A 51 4.62 1.54 5.47
CA ALA A 51 4.05 2.52 4.52
C ALA A 51 5.12 3.11 3.59
N ARG A 52 6.29 3.48 4.14
CA ARG A 52 7.44 3.99 3.37
C ARG A 52 8.00 2.95 2.41
N TYR A 53 8.06 1.69 2.82
CA TYR A 53 8.51 0.62 1.95
C TYR A 53 7.56 0.45 0.77
N CYS A 54 6.25 0.39 1.00
CA CYS A 54 5.27 0.34 -0.08
C CYS A 54 5.37 1.56 -1.01
N ASP A 55 5.55 2.78 -0.47
CA ASP A 55 5.79 3.98 -1.27
C ASP A 55 7.02 3.86 -2.17
N SER A 56 8.11 3.27 -1.68
CA SER A 56 9.32 3.07 -2.47
C SER A 56 9.14 2.05 -3.60
N LEU A 57 8.30 1.02 -3.39
CA LEU A 57 8.01 0.00 -4.40
C LEU A 57 7.13 0.53 -5.53
N LEU A 58 6.20 1.43 -5.19
CA LEU A 58 5.21 1.98 -6.12
C LEU A 58 5.70 3.24 -6.84
N LYS A 59 6.91 3.72 -6.54
CA LYS A 59 7.54 4.80 -7.29
C LYS A 59 8.20 4.30 -8.56
N LYS A 60 8.27 5.18 -9.56
CA LYS A 60 8.95 4.94 -10.84
C LYS A 60 10.34 4.32 -10.62
N SER A 61 10.54 3.09 -11.11
CA SER A 61 11.77 2.32 -10.96
C SER A 61 11.93 1.31 -12.11
N LYS A 62 13.11 0.67 -12.21
CA LYS A 62 13.37 -0.39 -13.21
C LYS A 62 12.81 -1.77 -12.80
N THR A 63 12.04 -1.83 -11.71
CA THR A 63 11.48 -3.08 -11.17
C THR A 63 10.33 -3.55 -12.05
N THR A 64 10.23 -4.86 -12.29
CA THR A 64 9.11 -5.44 -13.06
C THR A 64 7.83 -5.46 -12.24
N GLU A 65 6.67 -5.46 -12.90
CA GLU A 65 5.37 -5.51 -12.22
C GLU A 65 5.18 -6.79 -11.41
N SER A 66 5.67 -7.94 -11.91
CA SER A 66 5.64 -9.22 -11.18
C SER A 66 6.46 -9.17 -9.88
N GLU A 67 7.64 -8.57 -9.92
CA GLU A 67 8.44 -8.37 -8.70
C GLU A 67 7.76 -7.42 -7.72
N ILE A 68 7.09 -6.36 -8.22
CA ILE A 68 6.34 -5.42 -7.41
C ILE A 68 5.17 -6.12 -6.72
N ASP A 69 4.36 -6.91 -7.44
CA ASP A 69 3.26 -7.69 -6.84
C ASP A 69 3.74 -8.65 -5.76
N SER A 70 4.83 -9.37 -6.00
CA SER A 70 5.43 -10.27 -5.00
C SER A 70 5.85 -9.51 -3.73
N LYS A 71 6.52 -8.37 -3.89
CA LYS A 71 6.98 -7.53 -2.76
C LYS A 71 5.80 -6.86 -2.03
N ILE A 72 4.75 -6.45 -2.75
CA ILE A 72 3.52 -5.92 -2.17
C ILE A 72 2.82 -7.00 -1.34
N THR A 73 2.64 -8.20 -1.89
CA THR A 73 1.99 -9.31 -1.18
C THR A 73 2.70 -9.62 0.13
N LYS A 74 4.03 -9.66 0.12
CA LYS A 74 4.85 -9.81 1.34
C LYS A 74 4.67 -8.64 2.32
N SER A 75 4.59 -7.41 1.81
CA SER A 75 4.33 -6.23 2.66
C SER A 75 2.97 -6.29 3.34
N ILE A 76 1.97 -6.83 2.66
CA ILE A 76 0.62 -7.06 3.21
C ILE A 76 0.65 -8.09 4.35
N THR A 77 1.48 -9.14 4.25
CA THR A 77 1.68 -10.09 5.36
C THR A 77 2.15 -9.37 6.62
N ILE A 78 3.13 -8.46 6.51
CA ILE A 78 3.60 -7.67 7.67
C ILE A 78 2.52 -6.70 8.14
N PHE A 79 1.79 -6.08 7.21
CA PHE A 79 0.72 -5.14 7.54
C PHE A 79 -0.41 -5.76 8.37
N LYS A 80 -0.76 -7.03 8.13
CA LYS A 80 -1.77 -7.73 8.94
C LYS A 80 -1.46 -7.76 10.44
N TYR A 81 -0.18 -7.75 10.80
CA TYR A 81 0.29 -7.75 12.19
C TYR A 81 0.41 -6.36 12.80
N ILE A 82 0.27 -5.28 12.03
CA ILE A 82 0.33 -3.92 12.57
C ILE A 82 -0.94 -3.61 13.37
N GLU A 83 -0.76 -3.15 14.62
CA GLU A 83 -1.86 -2.69 15.48
C GLU A 83 -2.29 -1.25 15.12
N ASP A 84 -1.33 -0.33 15.02
CA ASP A 84 -1.55 1.11 14.75
C ASP A 84 -1.87 1.37 13.25
N LYS A 85 -2.99 0.80 12.77
CA LYS A 85 -3.41 0.85 11.36
C LYS A 85 -3.81 2.25 10.88
N ASP A 86 -4.31 3.09 11.78
CA ASP A 86 -4.63 4.49 11.53
C ASP A 86 -3.36 5.31 11.23
N VAL A 87 -2.27 5.04 11.95
CA VAL A 87 -0.95 5.63 11.69
C VAL A 87 -0.45 5.20 10.31
N TYR A 88 -0.54 3.91 9.97
CA TYR A 88 -0.21 3.42 8.63
C TYR A 88 -1.03 4.16 7.57
N GLN A 89 -2.36 4.23 7.74
CA GLN A 89 -3.28 4.87 6.80
C GLN A 89 -2.91 6.34 6.59
N LYS A 90 -2.57 7.08 7.64
CA LYS A 90 -2.14 8.49 7.57
C LYS A 90 -0.87 8.65 6.72
N PHE A 91 0.16 7.85 6.97
CA PHE A 91 1.41 7.92 6.20
C PHE A 91 1.20 7.48 4.74
N TYR A 92 0.51 6.36 4.53
CA TYR A 92 0.26 5.82 3.20
C TYR A 92 -0.58 6.78 2.35
N SER A 93 -1.67 7.33 2.89
CA SER A 93 -2.53 8.28 2.18
C SER A 93 -1.76 9.52 1.73
N ARG A 94 -0.91 10.08 2.61
CA ARG A 94 -0.06 11.23 2.27
C ARG A 94 0.91 10.91 1.14
N MET A 95 1.48 9.71 1.14
CA MET A 95 2.43 9.27 0.12
C MET A 95 1.74 8.99 -1.22
N LEU A 96 0.60 8.29 -1.20
CA LEU A 96 -0.23 8.09 -2.39
C LEU A 96 -0.62 9.44 -3.02
N ALA A 97 -1.08 10.41 -2.22
CA ALA A 97 -1.44 11.74 -2.72
C ALA A 97 -0.29 12.38 -3.49
N LYS A 98 0.92 12.35 -2.92
CA LYS A 98 2.12 12.89 -3.58
C LYS A 98 2.44 12.16 -4.86
N ARG A 99 2.35 10.82 -4.88
CA ARG A 99 2.65 10.04 -6.09
C ARG A 99 1.66 10.33 -7.21
N LEU A 100 0.37 10.43 -6.88
CA LEU A 100 -0.68 10.74 -7.85
C LEU A 100 -0.56 12.18 -8.40
N ILE A 101 -0.38 13.17 -7.54
CA ILE A 101 -0.30 14.59 -7.95
C ILE A 101 0.96 14.88 -8.77
N HIS A 102 2.08 14.25 -8.43
CA HIS A 102 3.37 14.50 -9.09
C HIS A 102 3.73 13.47 -10.17
N ASP A 103 2.79 12.61 -10.56
CA ASP A 103 3.02 11.52 -11.52
C ASP A 103 4.30 10.70 -11.19
N GLN A 104 4.42 10.27 -9.94
CA GLN A 104 5.59 9.48 -9.47
C GLN A 104 5.29 8.00 -9.35
N SER A 105 4.06 7.57 -9.60
CA SER A 105 3.66 6.17 -9.57
C SER A 105 4.30 5.38 -10.72
N GLN A 106 4.66 4.12 -10.45
CA GLN A 106 5.20 3.19 -11.46
C GLN A 106 4.17 2.91 -12.55
N SER A 107 2.97 2.49 -12.14
CA SER A 107 1.79 2.32 -12.99
C SER A 107 0.53 2.48 -12.14
N MET A 108 -0.57 2.88 -12.78
CA MET A 108 -1.87 2.99 -12.10
C MET A 108 -2.38 1.59 -11.69
N ASP A 109 -2.14 0.57 -12.52
CA ASP A 109 -2.51 -0.81 -12.22
C ASP A 109 -1.85 -1.33 -10.93
N ALA A 110 -0.57 -0.98 -10.70
CA ALA A 110 0.13 -1.36 -9.47
C ALA A 110 -0.45 -0.67 -8.22
N GLU A 111 -0.87 0.59 -8.34
CA GLU A 111 -1.51 1.33 -7.25
C GLU A 111 -2.90 0.74 -6.94
N GLU A 112 -3.71 0.45 -7.95
CA GLU A 112 -5.01 -0.20 -7.80
C GLU A 112 -4.87 -1.58 -7.14
N MET A 113 -3.90 -2.38 -7.58
CA MET A 113 -3.58 -3.67 -6.97
C MET A 113 -3.22 -3.54 -5.49
N MET A 114 -2.40 -2.57 -5.11
CA MET A 114 -2.05 -2.33 -3.71
C MET A 114 -3.28 -1.95 -2.87
N ILE A 115 -4.12 -1.04 -3.38
CA ILE A 115 -5.36 -0.62 -2.72
C ILE A 115 -6.31 -1.82 -2.53
N ASN A 116 -6.44 -2.68 -3.55
CA ASN A 116 -7.27 -3.88 -3.48
C ASN A 116 -6.78 -4.88 -2.44
N LYS A 117 -5.46 -5.10 -2.33
CA LYS A 117 -4.90 -5.98 -1.29
C LYS A 117 -5.07 -5.40 0.12
N LEU A 118 -4.96 -4.08 0.29
CA LEU A 118 -5.29 -3.41 1.56
C LEU A 118 -6.78 -3.56 1.91
N LYS A 119 -7.67 -3.45 0.92
CA LYS A 119 -9.12 -3.64 1.08
C LYS A 119 -9.44 -5.08 1.52
N GLN A 120 -8.79 -6.08 0.94
CA GLN A 120 -8.94 -7.48 1.36
C GLN A 120 -8.44 -7.70 2.79
N ALA A 121 -7.35 -7.04 3.19
CA ALA A 121 -6.75 -7.22 4.50
C ALA A 121 -7.48 -6.48 5.64
N CYS A 122 -8.10 -5.32 5.38
CA CYS A 122 -8.65 -4.44 6.41
C CYS A 122 -10.04 -3.88 6.10
N GLY A 123 -10.67 -4.31 5.01
CA GLY A 123 -12.01 -3.89 4.63
C GLY A 123 -12.08 -2.59 3.83
N TYR A 124 -13.31 -2.28 3.39
CA TYR A 124 -13.59 -1.14 2.52
C TYR A 124 -13.43 0.21 3.23
N GLU A 125 -13.88 0.33 4.48
CA GLU A 125 -13.80 1.59 5.23
C GLU A 125 -12.35 2.09 5.36
N PHE A 126 -11.41 1.17 5.52
CA PHE A 126 -9.97 1.47 5.56
C PHE A 126 -9.45 2.07 4.25
N THR A 127 -9.97 1.65 3.10
CA THR A 127 -9.45 2.03 1.79
C THR A 127 -10.33 3.04 1.04
N ASN A 128 -11.47 3.45 1.60
CA ASN A 128 -12.42 4.36 0.96
C ASN A 128 -11.78 5.69 0.51
N LYS A 129 -10.94 6.30 1.36
CA LYS A 129 -10.23 7.54 0.99
C LYS A 129 -9.24 7.32 -0.16
N LEU A 130 -8.54 6.19 -0.18
CA LEU A 130 -7.58 5.85 -1.22
C LEU A 130 -8.28 5.63 -2.58
N HIS A 131 -9.42 4.92 -2.58
CA HIS A 131 -10.24 4.75 -3.77
C HIS A 131 -10.74 6.09 -4.30
N ARG A 132 -11.25 6.97 -3.43
CA ARG A 132 -11.70 8.31 -3.85
C ARG A 132 -10.59 9.12 -4.52
N MET A 133 -9.40 9.14 -3.92
CA MET A 133 -8.24 9.81 -4.54
C MET A 133 -7.91 9.24 -5.92
N PHE A 134 -8.04 7.93 -6.10
CA PHE A 134 -7.81 7.26 -7.38
C PHE A 134 -8.85 7.66 -8.43
N THR A 135 -10.13 7.64 -8.06
CA THR A 135 -11.23 8.09 -8.91
C THR A 135 -11.09 9.56 -9.30
N ASP A 136 -10.72 10.42 -8.35
CA ASP A 136 -10.58 11.87 -8.59
C ASP A 136 -9.50 12.18 -9.64
N ILE A 137 -8.38 11.44 -9.64
CA ILE A 137 -7.32 11.59 -10.66
C ILE A 137 -7.83 11.18 -12.04
N SER A 138 -8.52 10.05 -12.14
CA SER A 138 -9.09 9.57 -13.40
C SER A 138 -10.13 10.54 -13.98
N VAL A 139 -11.04 11.03 -13.13
CA VAL A 139 -12.06 12.01 -13.51
C VAL A 139 -11.42 13.34 -13.91
N SER A 140 -10.40 13.79 -13.18
CA SER A 140 -9.68 15.03 -13.50
C SER A 140 -8.99 14.94 -14.88
N SER A 141 -8.39 13.80 -15.21
CA SER A 141 -7.78 13.58 -16.52
C SER A 141 -8.81 13.64 -17.65
N ASP A 142 -9.95 12.96 -17.51
CA ASP A 142 -11.05 12.98 -18.49
C ASP A 142 -11.62 14.40 -18.68
N LEU A 143 -11.85 15.13 -17.59
CA LEU A 143 -12.33 16.50 -17.64
C LEU A 143 -11.34 17.42 -18.37
N ASN A 144 -10.04 17.28 -18.10
CA ASN A 144 -9.00 18.03 -18.80
C ASN A 144 -8.96 17.70 -20.29
N GLN A 145 -9.15 16.44 -20.69
CA GLN A 145 -9.22 16.07 -22.10
C GLN A 145 -10.43 16.70 -22.81
N LYS A 146 -11.61 16.63 -22.19
CA LYS A 146 -12.84 17.25 -22.70
C LYS A 146 -12.69 18.77 -22.84
N PHE A 147 -12.09 19.42 -21.86
CA PHE A 147 -11.84 20.86 -21.89
C PHE A 147 -10.88 21.24 -23.04
N ASN A 148 -9.78 20.51 -23.19
CA ASN A 148 -8.85 20.71 -24.30
C ASN A 148 -9.52 20.50 -25.67
N HIS A 149 -10.40 19.51 -25.79
CA HIS A 149 -11.16 19.28 -27.01
C HIS A 149 -12.11 20.45 -27.32
N PHE A 150 -12.83 20.95 -26.32
CA PHE A 150 -13.69 22.12 -26.46
C PHE A 150 -12.92 23.36 -26.92
N LEU A 151 -11.75 23.63 -26.33
CA LEU A 151 -10.90 24.75 -26.73
C LEU A 151 -10.45 24.66 -28.19
N LYS A 152 -10.06 23.46 -28.64
CA LYS A 152 -9.71 23.19 -30.04
C LYS A 152 -10.89 23.43 -30.98
N GLN A 153 -12.10 23.00 -30.61
CA GLN A 153 -13.30 23.27 -31.42
C GLN A 153 -13.63 24.77 -31.52
N GLN A 154 -13.36 25.52 -30.45
CA GLN A 154 -13.65 26.96 -30.38
C GLN A 154 -12.51 27.83 -30.92
N ASN A 155 -11.41 27.23 -31.40
CA ASN A 155 -10.19 27.92 -31.83
C ASN A 155 -9.66 28.92 -30.80
N LYS A 156 -9.79 28.59 -29.50
CA LYS A 156 -9.35 29.41 -28.37
C LYS A 156 -8.08 28.83 -27.78
N GLU A 157 -7.02 29.63 -27.72
CA GLU A 157 -5.80 29.28 -27.01
C GLU A 157 -5.94 29.61 -25.52
N ILE A 158 -5.41 28.75 -24.66
CA ILE A 158 -5.23 29.07 -23.24
C ILE A 158 -4.12 30.13 -23.22
N GLY A 159 -4.46 31.36 -22.87
CA GLY A 159 -3.48 32.43 -22.74
C GLY A 159 -2.35 31.99 -21.81
N ASN A 160 -1.11 32.10 -22.28
CA ASN A 160 0.08 31.85 -21.46
C ASN A 160 0.14 32.95 -20.40
N TRP A 161 -0.01 32.58 -19.12
CA TRP A 161 0.30 33.45 -17.98
C TRP A 161 1.73 33.19 -17.51
#